data_AF-V5B7S1-F1
#
_entry.id   AF-V5B7S1-F1
#
_cell.length_a   1.000
_cell.length_b   1.000
_cell.length_c   1.000
_cell.angle_alpha   90.00
_cell.angle_beta   90.00
_cell.angle_gamma   90.00
#
_symmetry.space_group_name_H-M   'P 1'
#
loop_
_entity.id
_entity.type
_entity.pdbx_description
1 polymer ?
#
loop_
_entity_poly.entity_id
_entity_poly.type
_entity_poly.pdbx_seq_one_letter_code
_entity_poly.pdbx_strand_id
1 'polypeptide(L)'
;MAKEIFITQWFSDEMLLAGETLLKHLDETNAKVAAAFWILEDKDKAWELTIVSPLVENEGPRNYYKRINDINQSAKIDEKVVSLHDIRVSNNNNRIVKAIKNSVLGNAVLGNNRLGRNFMSGVYFEDMYLYRMDWELLSQKLDKAS
;
A
#
# COMPACT_ATOMS: atom_id res chain seq x y z
N MET A 1 -17.92 8.92 -13.62
CA MET A 1 -16.56 8.84 -13.07
C MET A 1 -16.71 8.70 -11.57
N ALA A 2 -16.04 7.72 -10.96
CA ALA A 2 -16.01 7.55 -9.51
C ALA A 2 -15.44 8.82 -8.82
N LYS A 3 -15.71 8.98 -7.52
CA LYS A 3 -15.31 10.19 -6.80
C LYS A 3 -13.94 9.98 -6.17
N GLU A 4 -12.96 10.80 -6.56
CA GLU A 4 -11.67 10.85 -5.87
C GLU A 4 -11.86 11.36 -4.43
N ILE A 5 -11.18 10.71 -3.49
CA ILE A 5 -11.18 11.14 -2.09
C ILE A 5 -10.30 12.37 -1.91
N PHE A 6 -10.66 13.22 -0.94
CA PHE A 6 -9.84 14.35 -0.57
C PHE A 6 -8.88 13.94 0.55
N ILE A 7 -7.58 13.92 0.24
CA ILE A 7 -6.54 13.63 1.24
C ILE A 7 -6.36 14.87 2.13
N THR A 8 -6.42 14.66 3.45
CA THR A 8 -6.17 15.71 4.45
C THR A 8 -4.95 15.34 5.28
N GLN A 9 -4.41 16.27 6.08
CA GLN A 9 -3.37 15.97 7.06
C GLN A 9 -3.80 14.91 8.11
N TRP A 10 -5.11 14.68 8.27
CA TRP A 10 -5.67 13.69 9.17
C TRP A 10 -6.09 12.43 8.40
N PHE A 11 -5.76 11.26 8.95
CA PHE A 11 -6.28 10.00 8.45
C PHE A 11 -7.79 9.91 8.69
N SER A 12 -8.58 9.86 7.61
CA SER A 12 -10.04 9.85 7.66
C SER A 12 -10.64 8.47 7.36
N ASP A 13 -11.87 8.24 7.79
CA ASP A 13 -12.62 7.01 7.46
C ASP A 13 -12.80 6.87 5.94
N GLU A 14 -12.85 7.97 5.19
CA GLU A 14 -12.93 7.92 3.73
C GLU A 14 -11.67 7.33 3.10
N MET A 15 -10.49 7.69 3.63
CA MET A 15 -9.21 7.13 3.19
C MET A 15 -9.09 5.66 3.57
N LEU A 16 -9.53 5.31 4.78
CA LEU A 16 -9.59 3.93 5.24
C LEU A 16 -10.42 3.09 4.26
N LEU A 17 -11.67 3.48 4.01
CA LEU A 17 -12.59 2.72 3.17
C LEU A 17 -12.15 2.68 1.71
N ALA A 18 -11.64 3.78 1.15
CA ALA A 18 -11.16 3.80 -0.24
C ALA A 18 -9.97 2.87 -0.45
N GLY A 19 -9.03 2.83 0.51
CA GLY A 19 -7.92 1.88 0.46
C GLY A 19 -8.39 0.41 0.60
N GLU A 20 -9.34 0.11 1.48
CA GLU A 20 -9.93 -1.24 1.57
C GLU A 20 -10.61 -1.66 0.26
N THR A 21 -11.41 -0.79 -0.34
CA THR A 21 -12.07 -1.04 -1.62
C THR A 21 -11.05 -1.29 -2.72
N LEU A 22 -10.01 -0.47 -2.82
CA LEU A 22 -8.94 -0.67 -3.81
C LEU A 22 -8.22 -2.01 -3.62
N LEU A 23 -7.88 -2.36 -2.38
CA LEU A 23 -7.21 -3.63 -2.09
C LEU A 23 -8.08 -4.84 -2.44
N LYS A 24 -9.38 -4.76 -2.16
CA LYS A 24 -10.33 -5.80 -2.56
C LYS A 24 -10.34 -6.02 -4.07
N HIS A 25 -10.43 -4.95 -4.86
CA HIS A 25 -10.39 -5.04 -6.32
C HIS A 25 -9.03 -5.56 -6.84
N LEU A 26 -7.93 -5.19 -6.18
CA LEU A 26 -6.59 -5.71 -6.51
C LEU A 26 -6.45 -7.22 -6.23
N ASP A 27 -7.08 -7.71 -5.16
CA ASP A 27 -7.11 -9.13 -4.85
C ASP A 27 -7.92 -9.93 -5.87
N GLU A 28 -9.05 -9.38 -6.32
CA GLU A 28 -9.90 -9.98 -7.38
C GLU A 28 -9.16 -10.06 -8.73
N THR A 29 -8.16 -9.22 -8.96
CA THR A 29 -7.34 -9.19 -10.20
C THR A 29 -5.98 -9.91 -10.06
N ASN A 30 -5.78 -10.67 -8.98
CA ASN A 30 -4.53 -11.39 -8.68
C ASN A 30 -3.29 -10.48 -8.72
N ALA A 31 -3.41 -9.24 -8.22
CA ALA A 31 -2.31 -8.27 -8.20
C ALA A 31 -1.19 -8.62 -7.18
N LYS A 32 -1.39 -9.69 -6.39
CA LYS A 32 -0.45 -10.19 -5.38
C LYS A 32 0.04 -9.10 -4.42
N VAL A 33 -0.87 -8.33 -3.82
CA VAL A 33 -0.45 -7.28 -2.88
C VAL A 33 0.16 -7.92 -1.62
N ALA A 34 1.46 -7.78 -1.44
CA ALA A 34 2.21 -8.37 -0.34
C ALA A 34 2.18 -7.49 0.92
N ALA A 35 2.14 -6.16 0.75
CA ALA A 35 1.87 -5.24 1.84
C ALA A 35 1.08 -4.04 1.35
N ALA A 36 0.24 -3.48 2.22
CA ALA A 36 -0.49 -2.26 1.93
C ALA A 36 -0.66 -1.43 3.20
N PHE A 37 -0.26 -0.17 3.12
CA PHE A 37 -0.34 0.76 4.24
C PHE A 37 -0.37 2.20 3.75
N TRP A 38 -1.13 3.03 4.46
CA TRP A 38 -1.00 4.47 4.40
C TRP A 38 0.14 4.91 5.30
N ILE A 39 0.92 5.89 4.84
CA ILE A 39 1.96 6.53 5.64
C ILE A 39 1.84 8.05 5.52
N LEU A 40 2.00 8.75 6.64
CA LEU A 40 2.13 10.20 6.66
C LEU A 40 3.60 10.57 6.40
N GLU A 41 3.88 11.13 5.22
CA GLU A 41 5.21 11.62 4.84
C GLU A 41 5.56 12.87 5.66
N ASP A 42 6.75 12.85 6.27
CA ASP A 42 7.16 13.90 7.20
C ASP A 42 7.41 15.24 6.50
N LYS A 43 7.89 15.20 5.24
CA LYS A 43 8.27 16.40 4.47
C LYS A 43 7.06 17.22 4.03
N ASP A 44 6.09 16.56 3.41
CA ASP A 44 4.96 17.23 2.77
C ASP A 44 3.70 17.19 3.65
N LYS A 45 3.75 16.50 4.80
CA LYS A 45 2.61 16.24 5.71
C LYS A 45 1.39 15.72 4.95
N ALA A 46 1.66 14.89 3.94
CA ALA A 46 0.66 14.28 3.07
C ALA A 46 0.63 12.77 3.31
N TRP A 47 -0.56 12.20 3.22
CA TRP A 47 -0.75 10.77 3.31
C TRP A 47 -0.54 10.12 1.95
N GLU A 48 0.21 9.03 1.93
CA GLU A 48 0.49 8.25 0.74
C GLU A 48 0.13 6.78 1.00
N LEU A 49 -0.64 6.19 0.09
CA LEU A 49 -0.95 4.76 0.10
C LEU A 49 0.17 3.99 -0.59
N THR A 50 0.99 3.29 0.18
CA THR A 50 2.00 2.40 -0.37
C THR A 50 1.42 1.00 -0.60
N ILE A 51 1.55 0.51 -1.83
CA ILE A 51 1.22 -0.85 -2.25
C ILE A 51 2.51 -1.55 -2.64
N VAL A 52 2.79 -2.65 -1.95
CA VAL A 52 3.97 -3.49 -2.19
C VAL A 52 3.53 -4.78 -2.85
N SER A 53 4.12 -5.11 -3.99
CA SER A 53 3.86 -6.38 -4.69
C SER A 53 5.13 -6.92 -5.35
N PRO A 54 5.38 -8.24 -5.31
CA PRO A 54 6.48 -8.85 -6.04
C PRO A 54 6.29 -8.73 -7.56
N LEU A 55 5.07 -8.52 -8.05
CA LEU A 55 4.82 -8.32 -9.48
C LEU A 55 5.54 -7.07 -10.00
N VAL A 56 5.71 -6.04 -9.17
CA VAL A 56 6.38 -4.78 -9.55
C VAL A 56 7.82 -5.01 -10.04
N GLU A 57 8.52 -6.00 -9.48
CA GLU A 57 9.88 -6.36 -9.90
C GLU A 57 9.91 -7.06 -11.27
N ASN A 58 8.84 -7.79 -11.61
CA ASN A 58 8.76 -8.59 -12.84
C ASN A 58 8.09 -7.85 -13.99
N GLU A 59 6.94 -7.23 -13.76
CA GLU A 59 6.17 -6.51 -14.77
C GLU A 59 6.56 -5.02 -14.87
N GLY A 60 7.27 -4.51 -13.85
CA GLY A 60 7.67 -3.11 -13.76
C GLY A 60 6.58 -2.21 -13.16
N PRO A 61 6.97 -1.08 -12.54
CA PRO A 61 6.04 -0.20 -11.83
C PRO A 61 4.97 0.39 -12.75
N ARG A 62 5.30 0.71 -14.00
CA ARG A 62 4.35 1.30 -14.96
C ARG A 62 3.16 0.38 -15.25
N ASN A 63 3.41 -0.91 -15.41
CA ASN A 63 2.35 -1.89 -15.67
C ASN A 63 1.47 -2.09 -14.44
N TYR A 64 2.07 -2.05 -13.25
CA TYR A 64 1.32 -2.14 -12.00
C TYR A 64 0.46 -0.89 -11.76
N TYR A 65 0.98 0.32 -12.02
CA TYR A 65 0.18 1.55 -12.00
C TYR A 65 -0.97 1.51 -13.01
N LYS A 66 -0.74 0.95 -14.20
CA LYS A 66 -1.81 0.76 -15.19
C LYS A 66 -2.91 -0.14 -14.62
N ARG A 67 -2.57 -1.24 -13.95
CA ARG A 67 -3.55 -2.13 -13.29
C ARG A 67 -4.41 -1.37 -12.27
N ILE A 68 -3.79 -0.54 -11.42
CA ILE A 68 -4.51 0.29 -10.44
C ILE A 68 -5.43 1.27 -11.16
N ASN A 69 -4.94 1.92 -12.22
CA ASN A 69 -5.74 2.83 -13.02
C ASN A 69 -6.96 2.13 -13.66
N ASP A 70 -6.77 0.94 -14.23
CA ASP A 70 -7.83 0.17 -14.87
C ASP A 70 -8.92 -0.23 -13.85
N ILE A 71 -8.51 -0.54 -12.61
CA ILE A 71 -9.42 -0.76 -11.47
C ILE A 71 -10.20 0.51 -11.13
N ASN A 72 -9.50 1.64 -10.96
CA ASN A 72 -10.14 2.92 -10.65
C ASN A 72 -11.12 3.38 -11.75
N GLN A 73 -10.84 3.09 -13.02
CA GLN A 73 -11.74 3.37 -14.15
C GLN A 73 -12.97 2.46 -14.17
N SER A 74 -12.84 1.25 -13.63
CA SER A 74 -13.91 0.26 -13.54
C SER A 74 -14.74 0.40 -12.26
N ALA A 75 -14.32 1.26 -11.33
CA ALA A 75 -15.03 1.54 -10.09
C ALA A 75 -16.40 2.18 -10.36
N LYS A 76 -17.39 1.81 -9.54
CA LYS A 76 -18.75 2.35 -9.66
C LYS A 76 -18.78 3.84 -9.29
N ILE A 77 -19.82 4.54 -9.73
CA ILE A 77 -19.98 6.00 -9.50
C ILE A 77 -20.02 6.36 -8.01
N ASP A 78 -20.58 5.48 -7.18
CA ASP A 78 -20.71 5.63 -5.73
C ASP A 78 -19.46 5.17 -4.96
N GLU A 79 -18.53 4.48 -5.62
CA GLU A 79 -17.28 4.05 -5.00
C GLU A 79 -16.29 5.23 -4.89
N LYS A 80 -15.59 5.27 -3.76
CA LYS A 80 -14.51 6.20 -3.51
C LYS A 80 -13.22 5.61 -4.03
N VAL A 81 -12.49 6.37 -4.85
CA VAL A 81 -11.21 5.93 -5.43
C VAL A 81 -10.06 6.76 -4.88
N VAL A 82 -8.90 6.12 -4.74
CA VAL A 82 -7.65 6.79 -4.37
C VAL A 82 -6.97 7.26 -5.66
N SER A 83 -6.58 8.53 -5.72
CA SER A 83 -5.88 9.07 -6.90
C SER A 83 -4.52 8.40 -7.06
N LEU A 84 -4.07 8.18 -8.29
CA LEU A 84 -2.76 7.59 -8.56
C LEU A 84 -1.61 8.45 -8.01
N HIS A 85 -1.84 9.76 -7.85
CA HIS A 85 -0.87 10.69 -7.27
C HIS A 85 -0.59 10.40 -5.80
N ASP A 86 -1.57 9.86 -5.08
CA ASP A 86 -1.47 9.52 -3.66
C ASP A 86 -1.06 8.06 -3.44
N ILE A 87 -0.77 7.32 -4.52
CA ILE A 87 -0.38 5.91 -4.47
C ILE A 87 1.08 5.74 -4.84
N ARG A 88 1.83 5.09 -3.95
CA ARG A 88 3.17 4.60 -4.23
C ARG A 88 3.18 3.10 -4.44
N VAL A 89 3.66 2.68 -5.61
CA VAL A 89 3.87 1.27 -5.91
C VAL A 89 5.34 0.91 -5.68
N SER A 90 5.60 -0.19 -4.98
CA SER A 90 6.95 -0.67 -4.68
C SER A 90 7.05 -2.18 -4.83
N ASN A 91 8.27 -2.67 -5.08
CA ASN A 91 8.60 -4.09 -4.96
C ASN A 91 8.88 -4.48 -3.50
N ASN A 92 9.13 -5.77 -3.26
CA ASN A 92 9.43 -6.35 -1.95
C ASN A 92 10.69 -5.75 -1.27
N ASN A 93 11.50 -4.98 -1.99
CA ASN A 93 12.67 -4.30 -1.43
C ASN A 93 12.36 -2.98 -0.71
N ASN A 94 11.07 -2.69 -0.44
CA ASN A 94 10.61 -1.49 0.24
C ASN A 94 11.27 -1.27 1.62
N ARG A 95 11.75 -0.06 1.88
CA ARG A 95 12.49 0.30 3.12
C ARG A 95 11.63 0.15 4.38
N ILE A 96 10.36 0.53 4.31
CA ILE A 96 9.43 0.48 5.45
C ILE A 96 9.12 -0.98 5.78
N VAL A 97 8.84 -1.79 4.77
CA VAL A 97 8.61 -3.24 4.96
C VAL A 97 9.82 -3.90 5.61
N LYS A 98 11.04 -3.62 5.14
CA LYS A 98 12.27 -4.11 5.77
C LYS A 98 12.41 -3.64 7.21
N ALA A 99 12.07 -2.38 7.49
CA ALA A 99 12.15 -1.82 8.83
C ALA A 99 11.21 -2.53 9.82
N ILE A 100 9.96 -2.80 9.40
CA ILE A 100 8.98 -3.56 10.19
C ILE A 100 9.42 -5.01 10.33
N LYS A 101 9.93 -5.65 9.26
CA LYS A 101 10.42 -7.03 9.30
C LYS A 101 11.56 -7.22 10.30
N ASN A 102 12.44 -6.23 10.40
CA ASN A 102 13.60 -6.26 11.30
C ASN A 102 13.28 -5.73 12.72
N SER A 103 12.04 -5.30 12.99
CA SER A 103 11.62 -4.87 14.32
C SER A 103 10.96 -6.01 15.10
N VAL A 104 10.52 -5.72 16.33
CA VAL A 104 9.73 -6.64 17.16
C VAL A 104 8.43 -7.10 16.49
N LEU A 105 7.96 -6.39 15.45
CA LEU A 105 6.75 -6.71 14.70
C LEU A 105 6.97 -7.68 13.53
N GLY A 106 8.21 -8.07 13.24
CA GLY A 106 8.55 -8.89 12.07
C GLY A 106 7.94 -10.30 12.03
N ASN A 107 7.40 -10.76 13.16
CA ASN A 107 6.67 -12.03 13.31
C ASN A 107 5.21 -11.82 13.76
N ALA A 108 4.75 -10.57 13.87
CA ALA A 108 3.38 -10.28 14.24
C ALA A 108 2.45 -10.46 13.03
N VAL A 109 1.21 -10.83 13.30
CA VAL A 109 0.11 -10.75 12.33
C VAL A 109 -0.34 -9.29 12.29
N LEU A 110 0.02 -8.59 11.21
CA LEU A 110 -0.29 -7.18 11.03
C LEU A 110 -1.39 -7.03 9.99
N GLY A 111 -2.56 -6.58 10.42
CA GLY A 111 -3.65 -6.15 9.54
C GLY A 111 -4.66 -5.26 10.27
N ASN A 112 -5.10 -4.19 9.61
CA ASN A 112 -5.97 -3.14 10.13
C ASN A 112 -5.50 -2.50 11.46
N ASN A 113 -4.21 -2.20 11.56
CA ASN A 113 -3.60 -1.55 12.73
C ASN A 113 -3.08 -0.16 12.41
N ARG A 114 -3.18 0.76 13.39
CA ARG A 114 -2.54 2.08 13.29
C ARG A 114 -1.27 2.12 14.14
N LEU A 115 -0.18 2.58 13.54
CA LEU A 115 1.10 2.82 14.19
C LEU A 115 1.35 4.32 14.18
N GLY A 116 1.17 4.96 15.34
CA GLY A 116 1.57 6.36 15.51
C GLY A 116 3.09 6.53 15.51
N ARG A 117 3.53 7.78 15.69
CA ARG A 117 4.94 8.23 15.71
C ARG A 117 5.90 7.14 16.17
N ASN A 118 6.71 6.64 15.24
CA ASN A 118 7.64 5.56 15.51
C ASN A 118 8.97 5.77 14.79
N PHE A 119 10.02 5.26 15.42
CA PHE A 119 11.33 5.11 14.82
C PHE A 119 11.72 3.64 14.91
N MET A 120 11.67 2.94 13.78
CA MET A 120 11.97 1.50 13.73
C MET A 120 13.04 1.23 12.70
N SER A 121 14.09 0.51 13.10
CA SER A 121 15.17 0.06 12.21
C SER A 121 15.77 1.19 11.35
N GLY A 122 15.93 2.38 11.92
CA GLY A 122 16.48 3.56 11.22
C GLY A 122 15.49 4.34 10.36
N VAL A 123 14.21 3.96 10.35
CA VAL A 123 13.14 4.63 9.60
C VAL A 123 12.20 5.34 10.56
N TYR A 124 12.08 6.65 10.38
CA TYR A 124 11.06 7.47 11.03
C TYR A 124 9.79 7.50 10.17
N PHE A 125 8.63 7.43 10.82
CA PHE A 125 7.35 7.82 10.25
C PHE A 125 6.47 8.46 11.33
N GLU A 126 5.70 9.47 10.94
CA GLU A 126 4.88 10.22 11.89
C GLU A 126 3.59 9.47 12.23
N ASP A 127 2.98 8.84 11.24
CA ASP A 127 1.78 8.03 11.42
C ASP A 127 1.66 7.03 10.25
N MET A 128 1.02 5.91 10.51
CA MET A 128 0.85 4.83 9.56
C MET A 128 -0.43 4.06 9.86
N TYR A 129 -1.20 3.76 8.83
CA TYR A 129 -2.30 2.81 8.91
C TYR A 129 -1.98 1.60 8.03
N LEU A 130 -1.90 0.42 8.63
CA LEU A 130 -1.50 -0.81 7.96
C LEU A 130 -2.74 -1.67 7.71
N TYR A 131 -3.04 -1.91 6.43
CA TYR A 131 -4.10 -2.84 6.02
C TYR A 131 -3.64 -4.29 6.14
N ARG A 132 -2.45 -4.60 5.60
CA ARG A 132 -1.87 -5.93 5.69
C ARG A 132 -0.37 -5.98 5.50
N MET A 133 0.22 -7.04 6.04
CA MET A 133 1.61 -7.45 5.81
C MET A 133 1.66 -8.97 5.65
N ASP A 134 1.86 -9.43 4.42
CA ASP A 134 2.01 -10.85 4.09
C ASP A 134 3.50 -11.21 4.00
N TRP A 135 4.02 -11.77 5.08
CA TRP A 135 5.44 -12.13 5.17
C TRP A 135 5.84 -13.23 4.17
N GLU A 136 4.90 -14.09 3.76
CA GLU A 136 5.18 -15.15 2.79
C GLU A 136 5.39 -14.54 1.40
N LEU A 137 4.43 -13.73 0.92
CA LEU A 137 4.55 -13.03 -0.37
C LEU A 137 5.76 -12.09 -0.43
N LEU A 138 6.11 -11.45 0.68
CA LEU A 138 7.28 -10.58 0.78
C LEU A 138 8.61 -11.34 0.69
N SER A 139 8.62 -12.61 1.11
CA SER A 139 9.80 -13.47 1.06
C SER A 139 9.98 -14.20 -0.28
N GLN A 140 8.94 -14.25 -1.11
CA GLN A 140 9.00 -14.88 -2.42
C GLN A 140 9.96 -14.12 -3.35
N LYS A 141 11.02 -14.79 -3.78
CA LYS A 141 11.66 -14.47 -5.05
C LYS A 141 10.81 -15.13 -6.12
N LEU A 142 10.07 -14.35 -6.89
CA LEU A 142 9.39 -14.89 -8.06
C LEU A 142 10.48 -15.37 -9.02
N ASP A 143 10.63 -16.69 -9.16
CA ASP A 143 11.57 -17.28 -10.09
C ASP A 143 11.28 -16.74 -11.49
N LYS A 144 12.29 -16.12 -12.10
CA LYS A 144 12.22 -15.75 -13.52
C LYS A 144 12.13 -17.05 -14.30
N ALA A 145 10.94 -17.35 -14.84
CA ALA A 145 10.81 -18.35 -15.88
C ALA A 145 11.79 -17.97 -17.00
N SER A 146 12.86 -18.76 -17.10
CA SER A 146 13.91 -18.66 -18.12
C SER A 146 13.47 -19.35 -19.40
#